data_AF-A0A919RA28-F1
#
_entry.id   AF-A0A919RA28-F1
#
_cell.length_a   1.000
_cell.length_b   1.000
_cell.length_c   1.000
_cell.angle_alpha   90.00
_cell.angle_beta   90.00
_cell.angle_gamma   90.00
#
_symmetry.space_group_name_H-M   'P 1'
#
loop_
_entity.id
_entity.type
_entity.pdbx_description
1 polymer ?
#
loop_
_entity_poly.entity_id
_entity_poly.type
_entity_poly.pdbx_seq_one_letter_code
_entity_poly.pdbx_strand_id
1 'polypeptide(L)' 'MVTRGLNWTAVALVGVFSLLWLGVVVFAATSTPGWLRAGQALASIALFGWALRRSMSLVRSAI' A
#
# COMPACT_ATOMS: atom_id res chain seq x y z
N MET A 1 2.44 -20.97 12.58
CA MET A 1 2.84 -20.87 11.15
C MET A 1 1.77 -20.17 10.29
N VAL A 2 0.49 -20.55 10.40
CA VAL A 2 -0.63 -19.95 9.60
C VAL A 2 -0.73 -18.42 9.72
N THR A 3 -0.63 -17.87 10.94
CA THR A 3 -0.68 -16.42 11.20
C THR A 3 0.44 -15.63 10.53
N ARG A 4 1.63 -16.23 10.38
CA ARG A 4 2.78 -15.58 9.72
C ARG A 4 2.57 -15.50 8.20
N GLY A 5 2.02 -16.55 7.60
CA GLY A 5 1.62 -16.53 6.18
C GLY A 5 0.53 -15.51 5.92
N LEU A 6 -0.51 -15.47 6.76
CA LEU A 6 -1.62 -14.52 6.65
C LEU A 6 -1.14 -13.05 6.74
N ASN A 7 -0.22 -12.76 7.66
CA ASN A 7 0.37 -11.43 7.79
C ASN A 7 1.16 -11.03 6.53
N TRP A 8 1.91 -11.96 5.93
CA TRP A 8 2.62 -11.72 4.68
C TRP A 8 1.67 -11.43 3.52
N THR A 9 0.61 -12.23 3.37
CA THR A 9 -0.40 -12.02 2.33
C THR A 9 -1.09 -10.67 2.49
N ALA A 10 -1.45 -10.29 3.73
CA ALA A 10 -2.07 -9.00 4.01
C ALA A 10 -1.16 -7.82 3.62
N VAL A 11 0.13 -7.90 3.99
CA VAL A 11 1.10 -6.85 3.66
C VAL A 11 1.32 -6.76 2.14
N ALA A 12 1.44 -7.89 1.45
CA ALA A 12 1.58 -7.92 0.00
C ALA A 12 0.35 -7.32 -0.70
N LEU A 13 -0.86 -7.68 -0.26
CA LEU A 13 -2.10 -7.18 -0.82
C LEU A 13 -2.22 -5.65 -0.65
N VAL A 14 -1.93 -5.14 0.55
CA VAL A 14 -1.93 -3.69 0.81
C VAL A 14 -0.87 -2.98 -0.03
N GLY A 15 0.33 -3.55 -0.15
CA GLY A 15 1.41 -2.98 -0.96
C GLY A 15 1.04 -2.87 -2.45
N VAL A 16 0.54 -3.97 -3.03
CA VAL A 16 0.12 -4.02 -4.44
C VAL A 16 -1.06 -3.08 -4.68
N PHE A 17 -2.09 -3.14 -3.84
CA PHE A 17 -3.24 -2.25 -3.93
C PHE A 17 -2.84 -0.78 -3.91
N SER A 18 -1.96 -0.39 -2.97
CA SER A 18 -1.51 0.99 -2.82
C SER A 18 -0.76 1.48 -4.06
N LEU A 19 0.07 0.62 -4.67
CA LEU A 19 0.82 0.95 -5.88
C LEU A 19 -0.10 1.13 -7.09
N LEU A 20 -1.05 0.19 -7.28
CA LEU A 20 -2.04 0.25 -8.36
C LEU A 20 -2.96 1.46 -8.20
N TRP A 21 -3.45 1.70 -6.98
CA TRP A 21 -4.34 2.83 -6.69
C TRP A 21 -3.64 4.17 -6.92
N LEU A 22 -2.36 4.31 -6.54
CA LEU A 22 -1.59 5.51 -6.86
C LEU A 22 -1.54 5.75 -8.38
N GLY A 23 -1.33 4.68 -9.18
CA GLY A 23 -1.42 4.75 -10.64
C GLY A 23 -2.79 5.23 -11.13
N VAL A 24 -3.88 4.69 -10.57
CA VAL A 24 -5.26 5.13 -10.88
C VAL A 24 -5.45 6.62 -10.56
N VAL A 25 -4.99 7.07 -9.39
CA VAL A 25 -5.10 8.47 -8.98
C VAL A 25 -4.33 9.40 -9.90
N VAL A 26 -3.17 8.98 -10.42
CA VAL A 26 -2.35 9.77 -11.34
C VAL A 26 -2.94 9.80 -12.75
N PHE A 27 -3.38 8.66 -13.28
CA PHE A 27 -3.73 8.53 -14.71
C PHE A 27 -5.23 8.47 -15.01
N ALA A 28 -6.04 7.89 -14.13
CA ALA A 28 -7.45 7.57 -14.42
C ALA A 28 -8.46 8.41 -13.64
N ALA A 29 -8.10 9.02 -12.51
CA ALA A 29 -9.01 9.82 -11.68
C ALA A 29 -9.26 11.24 -12.24
N THR A 30 -9.45 11.39 -13.55
CA THR A 30 -9.57 12.69 -14.25
C THR A 30 -10.80 13.50 -13.87
N SER A 31 -11.88 12.84 -13.48
CA SER A 31 -13.12 13.46 -13.00
C SER A 31 -13.10 13.86 -11.52
N THR A 32 -12.06 13.50 -10.78
CA THR A 32 -11.95 13.78 -9.35
C THR A 32 -11.33 15.17 -9.10
N PRO A 33 -11.88 15.99 -8.20
CA PRO A 33 -11.27 17.26 -7.80
C PRO A 33 -9.81 17.11 -7.39
N GLY A 34 -8.95 18.06 -7.79
CA GLY A 34 -7.50 17.98 -7.57
C GLY A 34 -7.09 17.77 -6.10
N TRP A 35 -7.77 18.45 -5.16
CA TRP A 35 -7.54 18.27 -3.72
C TRP A 35 -7.86 16.85 -3.23
N LEU A 36 -8.92 16.22 -3.77
CA LEU A 36 -9.25 14.84 -3.43
C LEU A 36 -8.25 13.85 -4.05
N ARG A 37 -7.76 14.12 -5.27
CA ARG A 37 -6.67 13.32 -5.87
C ARG A 37 -5.40 13.41 -5.04
N ALA A 38 -5.02 14.59 -4.58
CA ALA A 38 -3.87 14.77 -3.70
C ALA A 38 -4.02 13.97 -2.39
N GLY A 39 -5.21 14.03 -1.75
CA GLY A 39 -5.52 13.22 -0.58
C GLY A 39 -5.41 11.71 -0.83
N GLN A 40 -5.95 11.23 -1.96
CA GLN A 40 -5.86 9.82 -2.35
C GLN A 40 -4.42 9.37 -2.66
N ALA A 41 -3.63 10.22 -3.31
CA ALA A 41 -2.22 9.94 -3.59
C ALA A 41 -1.41 9.84 -2.29
N LEU A 42 -1.61 10.80 -1.37
CA LEU A 42 -0.96 10.78 -0.05
C LEU A 42 -1.34 9.53 0.75
N ALA A 43 -2.62 9.14 0.74
CA ALA A 43 -3.08 7.93 1.40
C ALA A 43 -2.41 6.67 0.80
N SER A 44 -2.29 6.60 -0.53
CA SER A 44 -1.63 5.50 -1.23
C SER A 44 -0.15 5.39 -0.84
N ILE A 45 0.56 6.52 -0.82
CA ILE A 45 1.98 6.57 -0.44
C ILE A 45 2.16 6.16 1.03
N ALA A 46 1.29 6.64 1.93
CA ALA A 46 1.33 6.30 3.34
C ALA A 46 1.11 4.79 3.57
N LEU A 47 0.13 4.19 2.88
CA LEU A 47 -0.15 2.75 2.95
C LEU A 47 1.01 1.92 2.38
N PHE A 48 1.58 2.34 1.24
CA PHE A 48 2.74 1.67 0.67
C PHE A 48 3.95 1.72 1.60
N GLY A 49 4.23 2.90 2.18
CA GLY A 49 5.29 3.06 3.18
C GLY A 49 5.05 2.23 4.45
N TRP A 50 3.80 2.11 4.90
CA TRP A 50 3.43 1.21 6.00
C TRP A 50 3.68 -0.26 5.65
N ALA A 51 3.27 -0.69 4.45
CA ALA A 51 3.47 -2.05 3.97
C ALA A 51 4.97 -2.39 3.90
N LEU A 52 5.80 -1.47 3.38
CA LEU A 52 7.25 -1.66 3.33
C LEU A 52 7.87 -1.84 4.72
N ARG A 53 7.51 -0.96 5.68
CA ARG A 53 7.97 -1.09 7.08
C ARG A 53 7.54 -2.43 7.68
N ARG A 54 6.32 -2.90 7.38
CA ARG A 54 5.86 -4.19 7.88
C ARG A 54 6.56 -5.38 7.23
N SER A 55 6.81 -5.33 5.92
CA SER A 55 7.64 -6.33 5.24
C SER A 55 9.02 -6.44 5.90
N MET A 56 9.69 -5.31 6.14
CA MET A 56 11.01 -5.31 6.82
C MET A 56 10.94 -5.91 8.22
N SER A 57 9.90 -5.59 9.00
CA SER A 57 9.67 -6.19 10.32
C SER A 57 9.46 -7.70 10.25
N LEU A 58 8.69 -8.19 9.28
CA LEU A 58 8.44 -9.62 9.11
C LEU A 58 9.68 -10.38 8.65
N VAL A 59 10.52 -9.75 7.80
CA VAL A 59 11.81 -10.30 7.38
C VAL A 59 12.78 -10.36 8.57
N ARG A 60 12.85 -9.30 9.40
CA ARG A 60 13.72 -9.31 10.58
C ARG A 60 13.30 -10.37 11.60
N SER A 61 12.01 -10.64 11.76
CA SER A 61 11.51 -11.72 12.63
C SER A 61 11.59 -13.12 12.00
N ALA A 62 12.06 -13.22 10.75
CA ALA A 62 12.21 -14.48 10.03
C ALA A 62 13.62 -15.08 10.15
N ILE A 63 14.61 -14.23 10.41
CA ILE A 63 16.03 -14.54 10.65
C ILE A 63 16.22 -14.79 12.14
#